data_AF-A0A939ZM93-F1
#
_entry.id   AF-A0A939ZM93-F1
#
_cell.length_a   1.000
_cell.length_b   1.000
_cell.length_c   1.000
_cell.angle_alpha   90.00
_cell.angle_beta   90.00
_cell.angle_gamma   90.00
#
_symmetry.space_group_name_H-M   'P 1'
#
loop_
_entity.id
_entity.type
_entity.pdbx_description
1 polymer ?
#
loop_
_entity_poly.entity_id
_entity_poly.type
_entity_poly.pdbx_seq_one_letter_code
_entity_poly.pdbx_strand_id
1 'polypeptide(L)'
;MAGLYVHFPFCAAKCIYCDFYSRVRKDWKPYVEALLQEISVRRNELVKMPGHAGHDVFVPTTLYFGGGTPSLLPTDQLARVAEAAREAFGPPRPSCPAPTDASCPAPTSPSAPT
;
A
#
# COMPACT_ATOMS: atom_id res chain seq x y z
N MET A 1 -12.84 1.72 8.92
CA MET A 1 -12.14 2.22 7.71
C MET A 1 -10.67 1.87 7.87
N ALA A 2 -10.07 1.14 6.94
CA ALA A 2 -8.69 0.64 7.07
C ALA A 2 -7.73 1.56 6.29
N GLY A 3 -6.56 1.83 6.86
CA GLY A 3 -5.47 2.55 6.19
C GLY A 3 -4.23 1.65 6.13
N LEU A 4 -3.51 1.68 5.02
CA LEU A 4 -2.26 0.95 4.85
C LEU A 4 -1.10 1.94 4.99
N TYR A 5 -0.26 1.75 6.01
CA TYR A 5 0.96 2.53 6.19
C TYR A 5 2.17 1.71 5.77
N VAL A 6 2.94 2.24 4.83
CA VAL A 6 4.20 1.66 4.38
C VAL A 6 5.33 2.57 4.88
N HIS A 7 6.12 2.02 5.79
CA HIS A 7 7.32 2.68 6.28
C HIS A 7 8.43 2.58 5.22
N PHE A 8 9.26 3.60 5.10
CA PHE A 8 10.49 3.57 4.29
C PHE A 8 11.67 4.04 5.15
N PRO A 9 12.65 3.18 5.42
CA PRO A 9 13.73 3.52 6.34
C PRO A 9 14.88 4.27 5.64
N PHE A 10 14.72 4.82 4.44
CA PHE A 10 15.82 5.42 3.69
C PHE A 10 15.86 6.93 3.83
N CYS A 11 17.02 7.47 4.22
CA CYS A 11 17.26 8.92 4.29
C CYS A 11 18.54 9.30 3.55
N ALA A 12 18.59 10.53 3.04
CA ALA A 12 19.79 11.08 2.40
C ALA A 12 20.91 11.33 3.44
N ALA A 13 20.52 11.73 4.64
CA ALA A 13 21.39 11.90 5.81
C ALA A 13 20.61 11.59 7.09
N LYS A 14 21.29 11.19 8.17
CA LYS A 14 20.66 10.96 9.48
C LYS A 14 20.60 12.28 10.23
N CYS A 15 19.39 12.80 10.47
CA CYS A 15 19.21 14.00 11.29
C CYS A 15 19.40 13.65 12.77
N ILE A 16 20.09 14.53 13.51
CA ILE A 16 20.39 14.35 14.94
C ILE A 16 19.13 14.33 15.84
N TYR A 17 18.03 14.89 15.35
CA TYR A 17 16.74 14.97 16.04
C TYR A 17 15.72 13.96 15.51
N CYS A 18 16.09 13.12 14.54
CA CYS A 18 15.15 12.15 13.96
C CYS A 18 15.09 10.89 14.83
N ASP A 19 13.94 10.70 15.48
CA ASP A 19 13.64 9.51 16.29
C ASP A 19 13.05 8.36 15.45
N PHE A 20 12.63 8.64 14.22
CA PHE A 20 12.17 7.59 13.29
C PHE A 20 13.34 6.73 12.82
N TYR A 21 13.07 5.43 12.70
CA TYR A 21 14.04 4.50 12.16
C TYR A 21 14.42 4.89 10.72
N SER A 22 15.68 5.28 10.54
CA SER A 22 16.23 5.67 9.25
C SER A 22 17.67 5.20 9.08
N ARG A 23 18.02 4.88 7.84
CA ARG A 23 19.29 4.35 7.38
C ARG A 23 19.76 5.21 6.22
N VAL A 24 21.03 5.62 6.28
CA VAL A 24 21.70 6.33 5.19
C VAL A 24 22.32 5.31 4.24
N ARG A 25 21.48 4.54 3.56
CA ARG A 25 21.90 3.55 2.54
C ARG A 25 21.00 3.66 1.32
N LYS A 26 21.54 3.34 0.14
CA LYS A 26 20.82 3.38 -1.14
C LYS A 26 20.39 2.00 -1.63
N ASP A 27 20.42 0.97 -0.77
CA ASP A 27 20.06 -0.40 -1.13
C ASP A 27 18.54 -0.60 -1.12
N TRP A 28 17.83 0.22 -1.92
CA TRP A 28 16.36 0.19 -2.00
C TRP A 28 15.83 -1.01 -2.78
N LYS A 29 16.60 -1.57 -3.73
CA LYS A 29 16.17 -2.73 -4.54
C LYS A 29 15.79 -3.96 -3.67
N PRO A 30 16.68 -4.49 -2.81
CA PRO A 30 16.35 -5.63 -1.98
C PRO A 30 15.23 -5.31 -0.98
N TYR A 31 15.13 -4.06 -0.54
CA TYR A 31 14.05 -3.62 0.34
C TYR A 31 12.69 -3.65 -0.36
N VAL A 32 12.60 -3.10 -1.57
CA VAL A 32 11.35 -3.11 -2.34
C VAL A 32 10.92 -4.53 -2.63
N GLU A 33 11.84 -5.42 -3.00
CA GLU A 33 11.51 -6.83 -3.23
C GLU A 33 10.99 -7.52 -1.96
N ALA A 34 11.65 -7.30 -0.81
CA ALA A 34 11.18 -7.80 0.48
C ALA A 34 9.80 -7.22 0.86
N LEU A 35 9.55 -5.95 0.57
CA LEU A 35 8.28 -5.29 0.82
C LEU A 35 7.14 -5.89 -0.02
N LEU A 36 7.40 -6.18 -1.29
CA LEU A 36 6.43 -6.86 -2.17
C LEU A 36 6.08 -8.26 -1.65
N GLN A 37 7.06 -9.00 -1.17
CA GLN A 37 6.84 -10.29 -0.51
C GLN A 37 6.05 -10.13 0.78
N GLU A 38 6.38 -9.13 1.60
CA GLU A 38 5.67 -8.84 2.85
C GLU A 38 4.19 -8.51 2.62
N ILE A 39 3.86 -7.70 1.60
CA ILE A 39 2.48 -7.38 1.21
C ILE A 39 1.71 -8.68 0.91
N SER A 40 2.33 -9.58 0.15
CA SER A 40 1.74 -10.87 -0.23
C SER A 40 1.51 -11.78 0.99
N VAL A 41 2.49 -11.85 1.91
CA VAL A 41 2.39 -12.64 3.14
C VAL A 41 1.31 -12.07 4.06
N ARG A 42 1.30 -10.76 4.31
CA ARG A 42 0.31 -10.09 5.16
C ARG A 42 -1.12 -10.25 4.62
N ARG A 43 -1.30 -10.18 3.30
CA ARG A 43 -2.59 -10.49 2.67
C ARG A 43 -3.03 -11.91 3.00
N ASN A 44 -2.14 -12.89 2.88
CA ASN A 44 -2.48 -14.29 3.14
C ASN A 44 -2.80 -14.54 4.62
N GLU A 45 -2.14 -13.84 5.54
CA GLU A 45 -2.45 -13.88 6.97
C GLU A 45 -3.83 -13.29 7.28
N LEU A 46 -4.16 -12.14 6.68
CA LEU A 46 -5.47 -11.50 6.84
C LEU A 46 -6.62 -12.40 6.38
N VAL A 47 -6.47 -13.08 5.24
CA VAL A 47 -7.49 -14.02 4.72
C VAL A 47 -7.68 -15.24 5.63
N LYS A 48 -6.64 -15.65 6.38
CA LYS A 48 -6.68 -16.81 7.28
C LYS A 48 -7.26 -16.50 8.66
N MET A 49 -7.42 -15.22 9.03
CA MET A 49 -7.96 -14.87 10.34
C MET A 49 -9.46 -15.20 10.45
N PRO A 50 -9.90 -15.90 11.52
CA PRO A 50 -11.31 -16.19 11.74
C PRO A 50 -12.08 -14.87 11.94
N GLY A 51 -13.08 -14.62 11.10
CA GLY A 51 -13.82 -13.36 11.02
C GLY A 51 -13.46 -12.48 9.82
N HIS A 52 -12.40 -12.81 9.07
CA HIS A 52 -11.97 -12.13 7.83
C HIS A 52 -12.12 -13.03 6.59
N ALA A 53 -13.12 -13.92 6.60
CA ALA A 53 -13.39 -14.87 5.53
C ALA A 53 -14.01 -14.17 4.30
N GLY A 54 -13.18 -13.47 3.52
CA GLY A 54 -13.56 -12.85 2.26
C GLY A 54 -12.62 -11.72 1.82
N HIS A 55 -12.59 -11.44 0.52
CA HIS A 55 -11.88 -10.28 -0.05
C HIS A 55 -12.44 -8.94 0.43
N ASP A 56 -13.63 -8.90 1.02
CA ASP A 56 -14.34 -7.68 1.41
C ASP A 56 -13.89 -7.04 2.73
N VAL A 57 -13.09 -7.74 3.54
CA VAL A 57 -12.88 -7.35 4.96
C VAL A 57 -11.73 -6.35 5.14
N PHE A 58 -10.75 -6.31 4.23
CA PHE A 58 -9.62 -5.37 4.33
C PHE A 58 -9.31 -4.71 2.98
N VAL A 59 -10.13 -3.73 2.63
CA VAL A 59 -9.84 -2.79 1.52
C VAL A 59 -9.34 -1.48 2.13
N PRO A 60 -8.04 -1.18 2.07
CA PRO A 60 -7.52 0.09 2.57
C PRO A 60 -8.07 1.23 1.73
N THR A 61 -8.67 2.24 2.39
CA THR A 61 -9.18 3.43 1.70
C THR A 61 -8.07 4.44 1.41
N THR A 62 -6.96 4.35 2.13
CA THR A 62 -5.83 5.27 2.00
C THR A 62 -4.51 4.54 2.18
N LEU A 63 -3.57 4.83 1.28
CA LEU A 63 -2.19 4.35 1.33
C LEU A 63 -1.29 5.51 1.78
N TYR A 64 -0.60 5.33 2.90
CA TYR A 64 0.31 6.30 3.48
C TYR A 64 1.74 5.83 3.33
N PHE A 65 2.58 6.66 2.73
CA PHE A 65 4.03 6.45 2.65
C PHE A 65 4.71 7.37 3.66
N GLY A 66 5.53 6.82 4.56
CA GLY A 66 6.22 7.63 5.57
C GLY A 66 7.49 6.99 6.11
N GLY A 67 8.08 7.61 7.14
CA GLY A 67 9.34 7.17 7.74
C GLY A 67 10.46 8.15 7.43
N GLY A 68 11.47 7.70 6.68
CA GLY A 68 12.55 8.53 6.16
C GLY A 68 12.09 9.45 5.04
N THR A 69 12.74 9.37 3.88
CA THR A 69 12.42 10.19 2.72
C THR A 69 11.96 9.29 1.57
N PRO A 70 10.65 8.95 1.48
CA PRO A 70 10.13 8.09 0.41
C PRO A 70 10.43 8.66 -0.98
N SER A 71 10.55 9.98 -1.13
CA SER A 71 10.94 10.66 -2.38
C SER A 71 12.35 10.34 -2.88
N LEU A 72 13.17 9.62 -2.11
CA LEU A 72 14.48 9.13 -2.58
C LEU A 72 14.37 7.87 -3.44
N LEU A 73 13.22 7.17 -3.39
CA LEU A 73 13.01 6.02 -4.26
C LEU A 73 12.69 6.50 -5.68
N PRO A 74 13.14 5.77 -6.72
CA PRO A 74 12.68 6.01 -8.07
C PRO A 74 11.16 5.86 -8.15
N THR A 75 10.51 6.73 -8.93
CA THR A 75 9.06 6.72 -9.13
C THR A 75 8.54 5.35 -9.59
N ASP A 76 9.30 4.65 -10.42
CA ASP A 76 8.94 3.30 -10.89
C ASP A 76 8.77 2.29 -9.74
N GLN A 77 9.60 2.39 -8.69
CA GLN A 77 9.52 1.48 -7.56
C GLN A 77 8.37 1.85 -6.62
N LEU A 78 8.13 3.14 -6.42
CA LEU A 78 6.96 3.61 -5.68
C LEU A 78 5.66 3.15 -6.37
N ALA A 79 5.61 3.27 -7.70
CA ALA A 79 4.50 2.76 -8.50
C ALA A 79 4.33 1.25 -8.35
N ARG A 80 5.42 0.47 -8.42
CA ARG A 80 5.36 -1.00 -8.20
C ARG A 80 4.80 -1.38 -6.83
N VAL A 81 5.18 -0.66 -5.76
CA VAL A 81 4.65 -0.91 -4.41
C VAL A 81 3.16 -0.55 -4.32
N ALA A 82 2.76 0.58 -4.90
CA ALA A 82 1.36 1.00 -4.92
C ALA A 82 0.48 0.00 -5.70
N GLU A 83 0.96 -0.47 -6.85
CA GLU A 83 0.29 -1.47 -7.67
C GLU A 83 0.16 -2.81 -6.95
N ALA A 84 1.24 -3.31 -6.34
CA ALA A 84 1.20 -4.54 -5.56
C ALA A 84 0.24 -4.45 -4.37
N ALA A 85 0.17 -3.30 -3.69
CA ALA A 85 -0.82 -3.06 -2.64
C ALA A 85 -2.25 -3.07 -3.20
N ARG A 86 -2.48 -2.46 -4.36
CA ARG A 86 -3.79 -2.45 -5.03
C ARG A 86 -4.23 -3.85 -5.48
N GLU A 87 -3.32 -4.65 -6.01
CA GLU A 87 -3.59 -6.04 -6.42
C GLU A 87 -3.85 -6.94 -5.21
N ALA A 88 -3.10 -6.76 -4.12
CA ALA A 88 -3.25 -7.57 -2.92
C ALA A 88 -4.53 -7.28 -2.14
N PHE A 89 -4.92 -6.00 -2.03
CA PHE A 89 -6.03 -5.56 -1.17
C PHE A 89 -7.26 -5.04 -1.92
N GLY A 90 -7.23 -4.97 -3.25
CA GLY A 90 -8.33 -4.48 -4.09
C GLY A 90 -8.37 -2.95 -4.25
N PRO A 91 -9.20 -2.44 -5.17
CA PRO A 91 -9.32 -1.01 -5.39
C PRO A 91 -9.91 -0.32 -4.14
N PRO A 92 -9.40 0.86 -3.74
CA PRO A 92 -9.98 1.61 -2.63
C PRO A 92 -11.45 1.87 -2.95
N ARG A 93 -12.36 1.50 -2.04
CA ARG A 93 -13.76 1.86 -2.23
C ARG A 93 -13.85 3.38 -2.28
N PRO A 94 -14.52 3.97 -3.29
CA PRO A 94 -14.73 5.40 -3.30
C PRO A 94 -15.44 5.77 -2.00
N SER A 95 -14.96 6.83 -1.34
CA SER A 95 -15.61 7.40 -0.16
C SER A 95 -16.89 8.10 -0.61
N CYS A 96 -17.89 7.34 -1.07
CA CYS A 96 -19.21 7.88 -1.32
C CYS A 96 -19.95 7.95 0.01
N PRO A 97 -20.34 9.15 0.49
CA PRO A 97 -21.27 9.24 1.61
C PRO A 97 -22.62 8.71 1.14
N ALA A 98 -22.99 7.52 1.62
CA ALA A 98 -24.27 6.82 1.42
C ALA A 98 -24.52 6.17 0.03
N PRO A 99 -25.18 4.98 0.00
CA PRO A 99 -25.49 4.22 -1.21
C PRO A 99 -26.76 4.66 -1.96
N THR A 100 -27.29 5.86 -1.71
CA THR A 100 -28.59 6.31 -2.26
C THR A 100 -28.49 7.25 -3.46
N ASP A 101 -27.28 7.69 -3.84
CA ASP A 101 -27.14 8.62 -4.96
C ASP A 101 -26.84 7.86 -6.27
N ALA A 102 -27.83 7.87 -7.16
CA ALA A 102 -27.84 7.21 -8.48
C ALA A 102 -26.85 7.83 -9.49
N SER A 103 -25.83 8.56 -9.02
CA SER A 103 -24.80 9.23 -9.81
C SER A 103 -23.42 8.60 -9.69
N CYS A 104 -23.25 7.51 -8.92
CA CYS A 104 -21.97 6.82 -8.80
C CYS A 104 -21.57 6.08 -10.09
N PRO A 105 -20.38 6.35 -10.67
CA PRO A 105 -19.82 5.48 -11.69
C PRO A 105 -19.50 4.12 -11.05
N ALA A 106 -19.98 3.04 -11.67
CA ALA A 106 -19.64 1.68 -11.30
C ALA A 106 -18.10 1.53 -11.26
N PRO A 107 -17.55 0.69 -10.36
CA PRO A 107 -16.13 0.38 -10.39
C PRO A 107 -15.79 -0.13 -11.79
N THR A 108 -14.96 0.62 -12.51
CA THR A 108 -14.45 0.19 -13.80
C THR A 108 -13.57 -1.02 -13.56
N SER A 109 -14.17 -2.20 -13.73
CA SER A 109 -13.45 -3.44 -13.94
C SER A 109 -12.37 -3.19 -15.00
N PRO A 110 -11.11 -3.59 -14.79
CA PRO A 110 -10.14 -3.61 -15.88
C PRO A 110 -10.67 -4.61 -16.92
N SER A 111 -11.04 -4.09 -18.09
CA SER A 111 -11.38 -4.88 -19.27
C SER A 111 -10.23 -5.85 -19.53
N ALA A 112 -10.54 -7.15 -19.48
CA ALA A 112 -9.64 -8.21 -19.89
C ALA A 112 -9.21 -8.00 -21.36
N PRO A 113 -7.93 -8.19 -21.72
CA PRO A 113 -7.50 -8.19 -23.12
C PRO A 113 -8.11 -9.40 -23.84
N THR A 114 -8.64 -9.14 -25.04
CA THR A 114 -9.08 -10.16 -26.01
C THR A 114 -7.90 -10.94 -26.57
#